data_AF-A0A3D9LKD5-F1
#
_entry.id   AF-A0A3D9LKD5-F1
#
_cell.length_a   1.000
_cell.length_b   1.000
_cell.length_c   1.000
_cell.angle_alpha   90.00
_cell.angle_beta   90.00
_cell.angle_gamma   90.00
#
_symmetry.space_group_name_H-M   'P 1'
#
loop_
_entity.id
_entity.type
_entity.pdbx_description
1 polymer ?
#
loop_
_entity_poly.entity_id
_entity_poly.type
_entity_poly.pdbx_seq_one_letter_code
_entity_poly.pdbx_strand_id
1 'polypeptide(L)'
;MKIIIGIIIAIGLLFVYLNKKKQNTTESTSENTKPTTFYSLNDGNQSELLISMEIPQTWLDSTKTKYDWNEFDEYDNRMWEYMYKFFDETVAKSGIEDYNELWNKLTREQKIFWAFLSFNGDTDNGGVYQFIFNRPEFIVAVAETWDELKMTELETDYENVLKELTGKSSKISELKAVFNDESKDWEKRWNSFADGYKELKSTEKIEDYYYDKEFKKKLYKQVADLIENNIDKFATIKE
;
A
#
# COMPACT_ATOMS: atom_id res chain seq x y z
N MET A 1 -21.46 13.59 0.84
CA MET A 1 -21.90 12.18 0.97
C MET A 1 -20.91 11.15 0.40
N LYS A 2 -19.94 11.54 -0.46
CA LYS A 2 -18.93 10.63 -1.03
C LYS A 2 -17.65 10.47 -0.17
N ILE A 3 -17.27 11.48 0.62
CA ILE A 3 -16.16 11.40 1.61
C ILE A 3 -16.47 10.37 2.72
N ILE A 4 -17.75 10.17 3.03
CA ILE A 4 -18.20 9.20 4.04
C ILE A 4 -17.99 7.75 3.57
N ILE A 5 -18.02 7.48 2.25
CA ILE A 5 -17.92 6.11 1.72
C ILE A 5 -16.47 5.61 1.76
N GLY A 6 -15.48 6.44 1.43
CA GLY A 6 -14.06 6.08 1.54
C GLY A 6 -13.61 5.84 3.00
N ILE A 7 -14.09 6.68 3.92
CA ILE A 7 -13.87 6.50 5.36
C ILE A 7 -14.54 5.21 5.86
N ILE A 8 -15.73 4.84 5.36
CA ILE A 8 -16.43 3.60 5.74
C ILE A 8 -15.70 2.35 5.22
N ILE A 9 -15.03 2.40 4.07
CA ILE A 9 -14.27 1.26 3.53
C ILE A 9 -12.98 1.03 4.33
N ALA A 10 -12.23 2.10 4.63
CA ALA A 10 -11.03 2.02 5.47
C ALA A 10 -11.36 1.62 6.92
N ILE A 11 -12.44 2.16 7.50
CA ILE A 11 -12.95 1.73 8.81
C ILE A 11 -13.50 0.30 8.73
N GLY A 12 -14.12 -0.12 7.63
CA GLY A 12 -14.63 -1.47 7.44
C GLY A 12 -13.53 -2.53 7.43
N LEU A 13 -12.42 -2.28 6.75
CA LEU A 13 -11.24 -3.14 6.76
C LEU A 13 -10.57 -3.16 8.14
N LEU A 14 -10.49 -2.01 8.82
CA LEU A 14 -9.98 -1.92 10.20
C LEU A 14 -10.90 -2.65 11.20
N PHE A 15 -12.23 -2.59 11.03
CA PHE A 15 -13.22 -3.20 11.91
C PHE A 15 -13.31 -4.72 11.71
N VAL A 16 -13.16 -5.22 10.47
CA VAL A 16 -13.01 -6.65 10.18
C VAL A 16 -11.70 -7.20 10.76
N TYR A 17 -10.60 -6.45 10.64
CA TYR A 17 -9.31 -6.78 11.25
C TYR A 17 -9.39 -6.86 12.79
N LEU A 18 -10.02 -5.88 13.44
CA LEU A 18 -10.17 -5.83 14.89
C LEU A 18 -11.16 -6.89 15.44
N ASN A 19 -12.23 -7.22 14.71
CA ASN A 19 -13.18 -8.26 15.13
C ASN A 19 -12.66 -9.69 14.90
N LYS A 20 -11.84 -9.94 13.86
CA LYS A 20 -11.12 -11.22 13.71
C LYS A 20 -10.16 -11.45 14.89
N LYS A 21 -9.51 -10.39 15.40
CA LYS A 21 -8.60 -10.47 16.56
C LYS A 21 -9.34 -10.84 17.86
N LYS A 22 -10.58 -10.38 18.05
CA LYS A 22 -11.41 -10.70 19.23
C LYS A 22 -11.77 -12.20 19.36
N GLN A 23 -11.91 -12.91 18.24
CA GLN A 23 -12.28 -14.33 18.27
C GLN A 23 -11.11 -15.28 18.52
N ASN A 24 -9.87 -14.84 18.29
CA ASN A 24 -8.67 -15.68 18.41
C ASN A 24 -7.78 -15.28 19.60
N THR A 25 -8.39 -14.89 20.73
CA THR A 25 -7.63 -14.53 21.93
C THR A 25 -7.10 -15.80 22.62
N THR A 26 -5.95 -16.28 22.16
CA THR A 26 -4.98 -16.91 23.06
C THR A 26 -3.82 -15.92 23.18
N GLU A 27 -3.49 -15.59 24.43
CA GLU A 27 -2.55 -14.55 24.84
C GLU A 27 -1.25 -14.53 24.01
N SER A 28 -1.01 -13.43 23.29
CA SER A 28 0.35 -13.05 22.92
C SER A 28 0.62 -11.67 23.53
N THR A 29 1.39 -11.67 24.61
CA THR A 29 2.13 -10.49 25.09
C THR A 29 2.88 -9.90 23.91
N SER A 30 2.45 -8.74 23.41
CA SER A 30 3.06 -8.10 22.25
C SER A 30 4.40 -7.49 22.68
N GLU A 31 5.45 -8.28 22.54
CA GLU A 31 6.81 -7.77 22.47
C GLU A 31 6.91 -6.73 21.35
N ASN A 32 7.63 -5.67 21.69
CA ASN A 32 7.95 -4.52 20.86
C ASN A 32 8.77 -4.99 19.65
N THR A 33 8.10 -5.52 18.63
CA THR A 33 8.75 -6.11 17.47
C THR A 33 8.83 -5.06 16.37
N LYS A 34 10.06 -4.59 16.11
CA LYS A 34 10.45 -4.18 14.75
C LYS A 34 9.91 -5.24 13.79
N PRO A 35 9.45 -4.89 12.56
CA PRO A 35 9.08 -5.91 11.59
C PRO A 35 10.24 -6.91 11.51
N THR A 36 9.95 -8.18 11.77
CA THR A 36 10.95 -9.26 11.80
C THR A 36 11.55 -9.48 10.42
N THR A 37 10.90 -8.97 9.37
CA THR A 37 11.34 -9.01 7.98
C THR A 37 10.81 -7.78 7.24
N PHE A 38 11.65 -7.12 6.43
CA PHE A 38 11.20 -6.16 5.42
C PHE A 38 10.94 -6.92 4.13
N TYR A 39 9.87 -6.56 3.42
CA TYR A 39 9.63 -7.04 2.07
C TYR A 39 10.55 -6.35 1.07
N SER A 40 11.11 -7.15 0.15
CA SER A 40 11.76 -6.71 -1.08
C SER A 40 11.01 -7.29 -2.28
N LEU A 41 10.99 -6.55 -3.37
CA LEU A 41 10.54 -7.03 -4.68
C LEU A 41 11.34 -8.26 -5.12
N ASN A 42 12.58 -8.43 -4.63
CA ASN A 42 13.47 -9.54 -4.93
C ASN A 42 13.19 -10.82 -4.13
N ASP A 43 12.28 -10.80 -3.16
CA ASP A 43 11.95 -11.98 -2.35
C ASP A 43 11.18 -13.03 -3.18
N GLY A 44 11.35 -14.33 -2.90
CA GLY A 44 10.47 -15.37 -3.45
C GLY A 44 10.34 -15.43 -4.98
N ASN A 45 9.15 -15.81 -5.46
CA ASN A 45 8.81 -15.94 -6.88
C ASN A 45 9.00 -14.62 -7.63
N GLN A 46 9.53 -14.64 -8.84
CA GLN A 46 9.75 -13.42 -9.64
C GLN A 46 8.89 -13.35 -10.89
N SER A 47 8.51 -14.50 -11.48
CA SER A 47 8.01 -14.53 -12.86
C SER A 47 6.85 -15.48 -13.13
N GLU A 48 6.66 -16.50 -12.29
CA GLU A 48 5.62 -17.51 -12.50
C GLU A 48 4.27 -16.99 -12.02
N LEU A 49 3.24 -17.03 -12.86
CA LEU A 49 1.90 -16.58 -12.49
C LEU A 49 1.19 -17.65 -11.65
N LEU A 50 1.48 -17.67 -10.35
CA LEU A 50 0.91 -18.64 -9.40
C LEU A 50 -0.45 -18.20 -8.84
N ILE A 51 -0.66 -16.89 -8.74
CA ILE A 51 -1.86 -16.29 -8.18
C ILE A 51 -2.46 -15.39 -9.25
N SER A 52 -3.63 -15.76 -9.73
CA SER A 52 -4.27 -15.04 -10.82
C SER A 52 -5.77 -15.27 -10.89
N MET A 53 -6.39 -14.45 -11.73
CA MET A 53 -7.75 -14.61 -12.15
C MET A 53 -7.86 -14.72 -13.66
N GLU A 54 -8.98 -15.27 -14.11
CA GLU A 54 -9.34 -15.26 -15.52
C GLU A 54 -10.15 -14.01 -15.81
N ILE A 55 -9.75 -13.25 -16.85
CA ILE A 55 -10.51 -12.10 -17.33
C ILE A 55 -10.76 -12.20 -18.83
N PRO A 56 -11.92 -11.78 -19.34
CA PRO A 56 -12.12 -11.67 -20.77
C PRO A 56 -11.37 -10.45 -21.31
N GLN A 57 -10.81 -10.57 -22.52
CA GLN A 57 -10.14 -9.44 -23.19
C GLN A 57 -11.05 -8.20 -23.28
N THR A 58 -12.35 -8.41 -23.50
CA THR A 58 -13.35 -7.33 -23.57
C THR A 58 -13.49 -6.52 -22.28
N TRP A 59 -13.23 -7.12 -21.10
CA TRP A 59 -13.21 -6.37 -19.84
C TRP A 59 -12.01 -5.41 -19.79
N LEU A 60 -10.83 -5.85 -20.23
CA LEU A 60 -9.65 -5.00 -20.27
C LEU A 60 -9.84 -3.83 -21.24
N ASP A 61 -10.32 -4.12 -22.46
CA ASP A 61 -10.53 -3.11 -23.51
C ASP A 61 -11.61 -2.10 -23.11
N SER A 62 -12.72 -2.56 -22.53
CA SER A 62 -13.79 -1.67 -22.06
C SER A 62 -13.35 -0.81 -20.88
N THR A 63 -12.54 -1.35 -19.96
CA THR A 63 -11.96 -0.58 -18.85
C THR A 63 -11.07 0.55 -19.38
N LYS A 64 -10.19 0.25 -20.34
CA LYS A 64 -9.31 1.26 -20.96
C LYS A 64 -10.08 2.34 -21.71
N THR A 65 -11.16 1.95 -22.40
CA THR A 65 -12.01 2.88 -23.17
C THR A 65 -12.85 3.77 -22.26
N LYS A 66 -13.45 3.19 -21.20
CA LYS A 66 -14.30 3.93 -20.26
C LYS A 66 -13.50 4.94 -19.44
N TYR A 67 -12.32 4.56 -18.99
CA TYR A 67 -11.48 5.38 -18.11
C TYR A 67 -10.27 5.93 -18.87
N ASP A 68 -10.53 6.77 -19.88
CA ASP A 68 -9.48 7.42 -20.65
C ASP A 68 -8.67 8.40 -19.78
N TRP A 69 -7.35 8.44 -19.97
CA TRP A 69 -6.49 9.32 -19.16
C TRP A 69 -6.74 10.81 -19.41
N ASN A 70 -7.30 11.19 -20.56
CA ASN A 70 -7.68 12.59 -20.81
C ASN A 70 -8.88 13.03 -19.95
N GLU A 71 -9.69 12.08 -19.49
CA GLU A 71 -10.87 12.31 -18.63
C GLU A 71 -10.62 11.88 -17.18
N PHE A 72 -9.37 11.88 -16.73
CA PHE A 72 -8.97 11.38 -15.42
C PHE A 72 -9.76 11.99 -14.24
N ASP A 73 -10.32 11.10 -13.41
CA ASP A 73 -10.89 11.37 -12.10
C ASP A 73 -10.09 10.61 -11.03
N GLU A 74 -9.69 11.31 -9.96
CA GLU A 74 -8.84 10.75 -8.90
C GLU A 74 -9.52 9.61 -8.11
N TYR A 75 -10.86 9.60 -8.10
CA TYR A 75 -11.68 8.63 -7.37
C TYR A 75 -12.34 7.61 -8.28
N ASP A 76 -12.36 7.83 -9.61
CA ASP A 76 -13.02 6.95 -10.59
C ASP A 76 -12.16 6.81 -11.86
N ASN A 77 -11.25 5.84 -11.86
CA ASN A 77 -10.33 5.57 -12.96
C ASN A 77 -9.91 4.09 -13.00
N ARG A 78 -9.24 3.70 -14.10
CA ARG A 78 -8.87 2.29 -14.33
C ARG A 78 -7.92 1.69 -13.28
N MET A 79 -7.13 2.50 -12.56
CA MET A 79 -6.26 1.97 -11.49
C MET A 79 -7.10 1.33 -10.39
N TRP A 80 -8.23 1.94 -10.03
CA TRP A 80 -9.15 1.39 -9.02
C TRP A 80 -9.82 0.10 -9.51
N GLU A 81 -10.20 0.01 -10.78
CA GLU A 81 -10.69 -1.24 -11.36
C GLU A 81 -9.62 -2.35 -11.32
N TYR A 82 -8.37 -2.00 -11.60
CA TYR A 82 -7.23 -2.93 -11.51
C TYR A 82 -6.95 -3.36 -10.07
N MET A 83 -7.14 -2.47 -9.08
CA MET A 83 -7.06 -2.84 -7.66
C MET A 83 -8.13 -3.87 -7.32
N TYR A 84 -9.39 -3.61 -7.66
CA TYR A 84 -10.46 -4.58 -7.38
C TYR A 84 -10.21 -5.93 -8.06
N LYS A 85 -9.74 -5.91 -9.31
CA LYS A 85 -9.53 -7.12 -10.10
C LYS A 85 -8.26 -7.88 -9.71
N PHE A 86 -7.12 -7.26 -9.95
CA PHE A 86 -5.82 -7.92 -9.85
C PHE A 86 -5.26 -7.97 -8.43
N PHE A 87 -5.89 -7.28 -7.48
CA PHE A 87 -5.54 -7.36 -6.07
C PHE A 87 -6.67 -7.98 -5.24
N ASP A 88 -7.80 -7.30 -5.03
CA ASP A 88 -8.83 -7.76 -4.08
C ASP A 88 -9.43 -9.13 -4.47
N GLU A 89 -9.96 -9.25 -5.69
CA GLU A 89 -10.56 -10.51 -6.17
C GLU A 89 -9.51 -11.62 -6.27
N THR A 90 -8.31 -11.28 -6.75
CA THR A 90 -7.22 -12.24 -6.97
C THR A 90 -6.67 -12.81 -5.65
N VAL A 91 -6.43 -11.95 -4.65
CA VAL A 91 -6.00 -12.36 -3.31
C VAL A 91 -7.10 -13.17 -2.63
N ALA A 92 -8.36 -12.72 -2.69
CA ALA A 92 -9.49 -13.45 -2.11
C ALA A 92 -9.63 -14.86 -2.73
N LYS A 93 -9.48 -14.98 -4.05
CA LYS A 93 -9.53 -16.27 -4.77
C LYS A 93 -8.38 -17.19 -4.40
N SER A 94 -7.20 -16.66 -4.08
CA SER A 94 -6.03 -17.46 -3.69
C SER A 94 -6.25 -18.26 -2.41
N GLY A 95 -7.09 -17.75 -1.50
CA GLY A 95 -7.33 -18.35 -0.18
C GLY A 95 -6.13 -18.30 0.77
N ILE A 96 -5.05 -17.59 0.42
CA ILE A 96 -3.84 -17.48 1.25
C ILE A 96 -4.07 -16.43 2.33
N GLU A 97 -4.01 -16.83 3.60
CA GLU A 97 -4.21 -15.92 4.74
C GLU A 97 -2.90 -15.32 5.26
N ASP A 98 -1.77 -16.01 5.07
CA ASP A 98 -0.46 -15.52 5.50
C ASP A 98 0.15 -14.57 4.46
N TYR A 99 0.41 -13.33 4.86
CA TYR A 99 0.93 -12.31 3.94
C TYR A 99 2.36 -12.59 3.48
N ASN A 100 3.20 -13.27 4.27
CA ASN A 100 4.54 -13.63 3.82
C ASN A 100 4.49 -14.73 2.76
N GLU A 101 3.66 -15.75 2.96
CA GLU A 101 3.41 -16.80 1.98
C GLU A 101 2.87 -16.19 0.69
N LEU A 102 1.87 -15.32 0.80
CA LEU A 102 1.25 -14.65 -0.32
C LEU A 102 2.29 -13.80 -1.07
N TRP A 103 3.04 -12.92 -0.39
CA TRP A 103 4.11 -12.10 -0.98
C TRP A 103 5.12 -12.94 -1.77
N ASN A 104 5.58 -14.04 -1.20
CA ASN A 104 6.57 -14.92 -1.84
C ASN A 104 6.05 -15.68 -3.06
N LYS A 105 4.73 -15.73 -3.28
CA LYS A 105 4.13 -16.36 -4.47
C LYS A 105 3.80 -15.38 -5.60
N LEU A 106 3.72 -14.09 -5.32
CA LEU A 106 3.45 -13.07 -6.34
C LEU A 106 4.58 -12.99 -7.35
N THR A 107 4.24 -12.62 -8.59
CA THR A 107 5.23 -12.15 -9.57
C THR A 107 5.87 -10.83 -9.12
N ARG A 108 6.98 -10.43 -9.74
CA ARG A 108 7.59 -9.13 -9.47
C ARG A 108 6.62 -7.97 -9.74
N GLU A 109 5.88 -8.03 -10.84
CA GLU A 109 4.93 -6.99 -11.23
C GLU A 109 3.76 -6.89 -10.24
N GLN A 110 3.26 -8.03 -9.74
CA GLN A 110 2.24 -8.06 -8.69
C GLN A 110 2.76 -7.46 -7.38
N LYS A 111 4.03 -7.67 -7.02
CA LYS A 111 4.64 -7.04 -5.84
C LYS A 111 4.79 -5.54 -5.99
N ILE A 112 5.20 -5.06 -7.16
CA ILE A 112 5.26 -3.62 -7.46
C ILE A 112 3.87 -3.02 -7.25
N PHE A 113 2.84 -3.64 -7.81
CA PHE A 113 1.48 -3.14 -7.68
C PHE A 113 1.01 -3.13 -6.22
N TRP A 114 1.27 -4.19 -5.47
CA TRP A 114 0.88 -4.26 -4.06
C TRP A 114 1.67 -3.28 -3.19
N ALA A 115 2.99 -3.17 -3.34
CA ALA A 115 3.78 -2.18 -2.62
C ALA A 115 3.27 -0.76 -2.88
N PHE A 116 2.94 -0.44 -4.14
CA PHE A 116 2.25 0.80 -4.50
C PHE A 116 0.91 0.95 -3.76
N LEU A 117 0.02 -0.05 -3.78
CA LEU A 117 -1.29 0.02 -3.11
C LEU A 117 -1.15 0.21 -1.58
N SER A 118 -0.20 -0.47 -0.95
CA SER A 118 0.13 -0.32 0.48
C SER A 118 0.57 1.12 0.79
N PHE A 119 1.45 1.70 -0.04
CA PHE A 119 1.86 3.09 0.10
C PHE A 119 0.71 4.06 -0.14
N ASN A 120 -0.01 3.89 -1.25
CA ASN A 120 -1.05 4.80 -1.68
C ASN A 120 -2.20 4.86 -0.67
N GLY A 121 -2.65 3.71 -0.16
CA GLY A 121 -3.78 3.64 0.77
C GLY A 121 -3.56 4.39 2.09
N ASP A 122 -2.35 4.33 2.65
CA ASP A 122 -2.02 5.06 3.88
C ASP A 122 -1.67 6.53 3.60
N THR A 123 -0.94 6.80 2.51
CA THR A 123 -0.51 8.16 2.15
C THR A 123 -1.69 9.04 1.76
N ASP A 124 -2.69 8.50 1.05
CA ASP A 124 -3.93 9.23 0.72
C ASP A 124 -4.77 9.59 1.96
N ASN A 125 -4.56 8.88 3.08
CA ASN A 125 -5.35 9.07 4.29
C ASN A 125 -4.65 9.96 5.32
N GLY A 126 -3.34 9.79 5.52
CA GLY A 126 -2.57 10.55 6.50
C GLY A 126 -1.10 10.71 6.15
N GLY A 127 -0.75 10.73 4.87
CA GLY A 127 0.61 11.05 4.44
C GLY A 127 1.63 9.93 4.68
N VAL A 128 2.89 10.23 4.35
CA VAL A 128 3.94 9.20 4.25
C VAL A 128 4.33 8.67 5.62
N TYR A 129 4.25 9.50 6.67
CA TYR A 129 4.49 9.04 8.03
C TYR A 129 3.45 8.01 8.46
N GLN A 130 2.16 8.20 8.14
CA GLN A 130 1.14 7.20 8.46
C GLN A 130 1.44 5.85 7.80
N PHE A 131 1.89 5.85 6.53
CA PHE A 131 2.34 4.63 5.86
C PHE A 131 3.49 3.95 6.61
N ILE A 132 4.55 4.69 6.93
CA ILE A 132 5.72 4.15 7.67
C ILE A 132 5.29 3.57 9.02
N PHE A 133 4.34 4.22 9.69
CA PHE A 133 3.82 3.79 10.98
C PHE A 133 2.99 2.50 10.87
N ASN A 134 2.09 2.42 9.87
CA ASN A 134 1.11 1.34 9.71
C ASN A 134 1.66 0.09 9.00
N ARG A 135 2.60 0.29 8.07
CA ARG A 135 3.13 -0.74 7.15
C ARG A 135 4.66 -0.71 7.07
N PRO A 136 5.39 -0.70 8.20
CA PRO A 136 6.85 -0.58 8.18
C PRO A 136 7.55 -1.71 7.41
N GLU A 137 6.91 -2.87 7.26
CA GLU A 137 7.39 -4.00 6.48
C GLU A 137 7.54 -3.70 4.97
N PHE A 138 6.77 -2.74 4.43
CA PHE A 138 6.78 -2.38 3.00
C PHE A 138 7.79 -1.29 2.63
N ILE A 139 8.48 -0.69 3.62
CA ILE A 139 9.34 0.49 3.40
C ILE A 139 10.42 0.25 2.33
N VAL A 140 11.00 -0.95 2.29
CA VAL A 140 12.03 -1.30 1.30
C VAL A 140 11.40 -1.56 -0.08
N ALA A 141 10.37 -2.41 -0.15
CA ALA A 141 9.68 -2.70 -1.41
C ALA A 141 9.09 -1.44 -2.09
N VAL A 142 8.64 -0.45 -1.32
CA VAL A 142 8.17 0.84 -1.84
C VAL A 142 9.31 1.64 -2.46
N ALA A 143 10.49 1.68 -1.84
CA ALA A 143 11.66 2.35 -2.43
C ALA A 143 12.02 1.73 -3.78
N GLU A 144 12.07 0.39 -3.84
CA GLU A 144 12.34 -0.36 -5.07
C GLU A 144 11.23 -0.15 -6.13
N THR A 145 9.99 0.06 -5.71
CA THR A 145 8.85 0.33 -6.60
C THR A 145 8.97 1.67 -7.32
N TRP A 146 9.51 2.71 -6.66
CA TRP A 146 9.70 4.02 -7.29
C TRP A 146 10.75 4.02 -8.39
N ASP A 147 11.82 3.23 -8.22
CA ASP A 147 12.82 2.97 -9.27
C ASP A 147 12.19 2.25 -10.47
N GLU A 148 11.46 1.16 -10.23
CA GLU A 148 10.78 0.38 -11.30
C GLU A 148 9.75 1.20 -12.09
N LEU A 149 8.97 2.04 -11.39
CA LEU A 149 7.99 2.94 -12.02
C LEU A 149 8.62 4.20 -12.62
N LYS A 150 9.95 4.39 -12.46
CA LYS A 150 10.71 5.56 -12.93
C LYS A 150 10.12 6.88 -12.43
N MET A 151 9.66 6.88 -11.18
CA MET A 151 9.10 8.05 -10.51
C MET A 151 10.20 8.81 -9.77
N THR A 152 11.18 9.34 -10.50
CA THR A 152 12.44 9.93 -9.97
C THR A 152 12.23 10.96 -8.86
N GLU A 153 11.18 11.77 -8.95
CA GLU A 153 10.84 12.76 -7.92
C GLU A 153 10.43 12.08 -6.60
N LEU A 154 9.53 11.09 -6.65
CA LEU A 154 9.16 10.27 -5.49
C LEU A 154 10.35 9.48 -4.95
N GLU A 155 11.12 8.85 -5.83
CA GLU A 155 12.30 8.07 -5.45
C GLU A 155 13.27 8.92 -4.63
N THR A 156 13.65 10.08 -5.16
CA THR A 156 14.60 11.01 -4.51
C THR A 156 14.09 11.49 -3.15
N ASP A 157 12.82 11.89 -3.08
CA ASP A 157 12.28 12.45 -1.86
C ASP A 157 11.97 11.37 -0.82
N TYR A 158 11.54 10.19 -1.27
CA TYR A 158 11.36 9.03 -0.41
C TYR A 158 12.69 8.56 0.18
N GLU A 159 13.79 8.54 -0.59
CA GLU A 159 15.12 8.27 -0.03
C GLU A 159 15.50 9.23 1.10
N ASN A 160 15.13 10.51 0.99
CA ASN A 160 15.39 11.49 2.05
C ASN A 160 14.59 11.14 3.32
N VAL A 161 13.34 10.69 3.14
CA VAL A 161 12.52 10.14 4.23
C VAL A 161 13.19 8.92 4.87
N LEU A 162 13.72 7.98 4.09
CA LEU A 162 14.41 6.80 4.63
C LEU A 162 15.70 7.16 5.38
N LYS A 163 16.46 8.12 4.88
CA LYS A 163 17.67 8.64 5.54
C LYS A 163 17.31 9.28 6.89
N GLU A 164 16.26 10.10 6.94
CA GLU A 164 15.76 10.69 8.19
C GLU A 164 15.23 9.62 9.15
N LEU A 165 14.43 8.67 8.65
CA LEU A 165 13.89 7.55 9.42
C LEU A 165 15.00 6.70 10.04
N THR A 166 16.07 6.40 9.31
CA THR A 166 17.21 5.63 9.82
C THR A 166 17.84 6.32 11.04
N GLY A 167 17.97 7.65 11.01
CA GLY A 167 18.45 8.43 12.13
C GLY A 167 17.48 8.51 13.33
N LYS A 168 16.19 8.21 13.10
CA LYS A 168 15.11 8.39 14.09
C LYS A 168 14.36 7.09 14.42
N SER A 169 14.86 5.94 13.96
CA SER A 169 14.14 4.66 14.06
C SER A 169 13.76 4.29 15.49
N SER A 170 14.64 4.57 16.45
CA SER A 170 14.38 4.32 17.88
C SER A 170 13.26 5.22 18.41
N LYS A 171 13.23 6.49 18.00
CA LYS A 171 12.18 7.43 18.41
C LYS A 171 10.82 7.03 17.82
N ILE A 172 10.79 6.67 16.54
CA ILE A 172 9.56 6.18 15.90
C ILE A 172 9.05 4.90 16.58
N SER A 173 9.95 3.98 16.94
CA SER A 173 9.59 2.76 17.68
C SER A 173 9.02 3.05 19.07
N GLU A 174 9.58 4.04 19.78
CA GLU A 174 9.07 4.50 21.07
C GLU A 174 7.65 5.07 20.94
N LEU A 175 7.43 5.95 19.96
CA LEU A 175 6.13 6.56 19.69
C LEU A 175 5.07 5.50 19.35
N LYS A 176 5.44 4.49 18.55
CA LYS A 176 4.57 3.36 18.21
C LYS A 176 4.24 2.49 19.42
N ALA A 177 5.21 2.24 20.31
CA ALA A 177 4.98 1.51 21.55
C ALA A 177 3.97 2.24 22.46
N VAL A 178 4.07 3.57 22.58
CA VAL A 178 3.12 4.37 23.36
C VAL A 178 1.73 4.36 22.72
N PHE A 179 1.62 4.46 21.39
CA PHE A 179 0.33 4.39 20.69
C PHE A 179 -0.37 3.02 20.88
N ASN A 180 0.40 1.93 20.91
CA ASN A 180 -0.12 0.57 21.05
C ASN A 180 -0.41 0.16 22.50
N ASP A 181 0.02 0.95 23.49
CA ASP A 181 -0.23 0.65 24.90
C ASP A 181 -1.67 1.00 25.29
N GLU A 182 -2.54 -0.01 25.26
CA GLU A 182 -3.97 0.10 25.59
C GLU A 182 -4.24 0.46 27.06
N SER A 183 -3.23 0.42 27.95
CA SER A 183 -3.37 0.92 29.32
C SER A 183 -3.40 2.44 29.41
N LYS A 184 -2.98 3.14 28.35
CA LYS A 184 -3.03 4.61 28.24
C LYS A 184 -4.36 5.05 27.63
N ASP A 185 -4.82 6.23 28.03
CA ASP A 185 -5.97 6.86 27.41
C ASP A 185 -5.72 7.16 25.91
N TRP A 186 -6.82 7.32 25.17
CA TRP A 186 -6.78 7.56 23.73
C TRP A 186 -6.02 8.83 23.36
N GLU A 187 -6.18 9.91 24.11
CA GLU A 187 -5.54 11.20 23.80
C GLU A 187 -4.02 11.08 23.85
N LYS A 188 -3.48 10.41 24.87
CA LYS A 188 -2.03 10.16 24.99
C LYS A 188 -1.50 9.27 23.87
N ARG A 189 -2.25 8.23 23.52
CA ARG A 189 -1.90 7.34 22.40
C ARG A 189 -1.87 8.12 21.09
N TRP A 190 -2.94 8.86 20.80
CA TRP A 190 -3.08 9.67 19.60
C TRP A 190 -2.00 10.75 19.47
N ASN A 191 -1.70 11.46 20.56
CA ASN A 191 -0.65 12.47 20.56
C ASN A 191 0.73 11.86 20.24
N SER A 192 1.01 10.65 20.74
CA SER A 192 2.25 9.94 20.40
C SER A 192 2.33 9.58 18.90
N PHE A 193 1.22 9.16 18.30
CA PHE A 193 1.17 8.97 16.85
C PHE A 193 1.42 10.30 16.13
N ALA A 194 0.68 11.35 16.49
CA ALA A 194 0.78 12.67 15.85
C ALA A 194 2.17 13.32 15.99
N ASP A 195 2.89 13.06 17.09
CA ASP A 195 4.25 13.57 17.29
C ASP A 195 5.24 13.01 16.27
N GLY A 196 4.99 11.83 15.69
CA GLY A 196 5.90 11.26 14.69
C GLY A 196 5.95 12.01 13.37
N TYR A 197 4.92 12.78 13.00
CA TYR A 197 4.99 13.71 11.86
C TYR A 197 6.07 14.78 12.08
N LYS A 198 6.27 15.23 13.32
CA LYS A 198 7.35 16.20 13.66
C LYS A 198 8.73 15.58 13.58
N GLU A 199 8.80 14.25 13.72
CA GLU A 199 10.02 13.48 13.63
C GLU A 199 10.42 13.19 12.18
N LEU A 200 9.51 13.02 11.23
CA LEU A 200 9.87 12.76 9.83
C LEU A 200 9.48 13.94 8.93
N LYS A 201 10.16 15.08 9.09
CA LYS A 201 9.77 16.32 8.39
C LYS A 201 9.92 16.24 6.88
N SER A 202 10.81 15.38 6.38
CA SER A 202 10.98 15.17 4.95
C SER A 202 9.74 14.58 4.26
N THR A 203 8.76 14.04 5.01
CA THR A 203 7.50 13.57 4.41
C THR A 203 6.66 14.71 3.84
N GLU A 204 6.73 15.91 4.44
CA GLU A 204 5.98 17.10 4.01
C GLU A 204 6.24 17.41 2.52
N LYS A 205 7.49 17.23 2.07
CA LYS A 205 7.85 17.48 0.67
C LYS A 205 7.12 16.55 -0.31
N ILE A 206 6.93 15.28 0.06
CA ILE A 206 6.17 14.34 -0.77
C ILE A 206 4.70 14.74 -0.76
N GLU A 207 4.16 15.04 0.42
CA GLU A 207 2.76 15.42 0.63
C GLU A 207 2.37 16.69 -0.14
N ASP A 208 3.30 17.64 -0.32
CA ASP A 208 3.10 18.88 -1.10
C ASP A 208 2.63 18.63 -2.55
N TYR A 209 3.08 17.53 -3.17
CA TYR A 209 2.72 17.17 -4.53
C TYR A 209 1.89 15.88 -4.65
N TYR A 210 1.92 14.99 -3.66
CA TYR A 210 1.25 13.68 -3.75
C TYR A 210 -0.27 13.81 -3.91
N TYR A 211 -0.86 14.88 -3.37
CA TYR A 211 -2.28 15.17 -3.47
C TYR A 211 -2.66 15.98 -4.71
N ASP A 212 -1.68 16.43 -5.51
CA ASP A 212 -1.95 17.10 -6.77
C ASP A 212 -2.57 16.14 -7.79
N LYS A 213 -3.62 16.61 -8.48
CA LYS A 213 -4.38 15.79 -9.43
C LYS A 213 -3.53 15.34 -10.62
N GLU A 214 -2.67 16.20 -11.16
CA GLU A 214 -1.82 15.85 -12.30
C GLU A 214 -0.69 14.91 -11.88
N PHE A 215 -0.15 15.09 -10.67
CA PHE A 215 0.77 14.12 -10.09
C PHE A 215 0.12 12.75 -9.91
N LYS A 216 -1.06 12.67 -9.29
CA LYS A 216 -1.82 11.41 -9.15
C LYS A 216 -2.11 10.77 -10.49
N LYS A 217 -2.55 11.55 -11.48
CA LYS A 217 -2.76 11.08 -12.85
C LYS A 217 -1.50 10.44 -13.42
N LYS A 218 -0.34 11.11 -13.30
CA LYS A 218 0.95 10.60 -13.77
C LYS A 218 1.30 9.27 -13.07
N LEU A 219 1.22 9.22 -11.74
CA LEU A 219 1.55 8.04 -10.95
C LEU A 219 0.61 6.87 -11.28
N TYR A 220 -0.69 7.08 -11.25
CA TYR A 220 -1.69 6.03 -11.50
C TYR A 220 -1.59 5.52 -12.93
N LYS A 221 -1.26 6.41 -13.88
CA LYS A 221 -0.97 6.01 -15.25
C LYS A 221 0.25 5.10 -15.34
N GLN A 222 1.36 5.41 -14.65
CA GLN A 222 2.54 4.54 -14.68
C GLN A 222 2.25 3.14 -14.13
N VAL A 223 1.50 3.06 -13.02
CA VAL A 223 1.08 1.79 -12.45
C VAL A 223 0.16 1.02 -13.40
N ALA A 224 -0.82 1.70 -14.01
CA ALA A 224 -1.70 1.07 -14.98
C ALA A 224 -0.96 0.61 -16.23
N ASP A 225 -0.02 1.41 -16.75
CA ASP A 225 0.81 1.04 -17.90
C ASP A 225 1.67 -0.20 -17.56
N LEU A 226 2.21 -0.32 -16.34
CA LEU A 226 2.92 -1.51 -15.87
C LEU A 226 2.03 -2.76 -15.96
N ILE A 227 0.80 -2.66 -15.43
CA ILE A 227 -0.17 -3.77 -15.45
C ILE A 227 -0.55 -4.13 -16.88
N GLU A 228 -0.92 -3.14 -17.69
CA GLU A 228 -1.37 -3.33 -19.06
C GLU A 228 -0.28 -3.94 -19.96
N ASN A 229 0.98 -3.52 -19.79
CA ASN A 229 2.11 -4.03 -20.57
C ASN A 229 2.57 -5.43 -20.15
N ASN A 230 2.18 -5.88 -18.94
CA ASN A 230 2.59 -7.16 -18.37
C ASN A 230 1.37 -7.95 -17.90
N ILE A 231 0.26 -7.89 -18.65
CA ILE A 231 -1.02 -8.45 -18.21
C ILE A 231 -0.95 -9.97 -17.93
N ASP A 232 -0.07 -10.68 -18.64
CA ASP A 232 0.25 -12.10 -18.42
C ASP A 232 0.93 -12.38 -17.07
N LYS A 233 1.34 -11.34 -16.34
CA LYS A 233 1.86 -11.39 -14.96
C LYS A 233 0.82 -11.09 -13.90
N PHE A 234 -0.40 -10.74 -14.29
CA PHE A 234 -1.51 -10.45 -13.38
C PHE A 234 -2.71 -11.38 -13.59
N ALA A 235 -2.97 -11.80 -14.83
CA ALA A 235 -4.17 -12.55 -15.17
C ALA A 235 -3.98 -13.51 -16.35
N THR A 236 -4.85 -14.51 -16.40
CA THR A 236 -5.03 -15.35 -17.59
C THR A 236 -6.13 -14.72 -18.46
N ILE A 237 -5.80 -14.39 -19.69
CA ILE A 237 -6.78 -13.82 -20.64
C ILE A 237 -7.62 -14.94 -21.25
N LYS A 238 -8.94 -14.78 -21.20
CA LYS A 238 -9.89 -15.61 -21.93
C LYS A 238 -10.26 -14.93 -23.23
N GLU A 239 -10.05 -15.64 -24.33
CA GLU A 239 -10.52 -15.26 -25.67
C GLU A 239 -12.06 -15.19 -25.75
#